data_AF-Q1INN5-F1
#
_entry.id   AF-Q1INN5-F1
#
_cell.length_a   1.000
_cell.length_b   1.000
_cell.length_c   1.000
_cell.angle_alpha   90.00
_cell.angle_beta   90.00
_cell.angle_gamma   90.00
#
_symmetry.space_group_name_H-M   'P 1'
#
loop_
_entity.id
_entity.type
_entity.pdbx_description
1 polymer ?
#
loop_
_entity_poly.entity_id
_entity_poly.type
_entity_poly.pdbx_seq_one_letter_code
_entity_poly.pdbx_strand_id
1 'polypeptide(L)'
;MPQAPAPGVKIANALRAQPQLTSHYPACIKEDMRIVLALLLILPFVACNQPQSPDQIREKTANATAAVKADTKAVADGLKEGLGKNTSVNINSATKDELMKLPGVTDARADRIMAARPYDTTDELVSKKVLTKGEYDQIANRITAKKM
;
A
#
# COMPACT_ATOMS: atom_id res chain seq x y z
N MET A 1 -55.26 -13.51 -36.66
CA MET A 1 -56.16 -12.51 -36.04
C MET A 1 -57.16 -13.25 -35.15
N PRO A 2 -57.77 -12.61 -34.15
CA PRO A 2 -57.30 -11.45 -33.40
C PRO A 2 -56.34 -11.98 -32.29
N GLN A 3 -56.22 -11.56 -31.02
CA GLN A 3 -56.63 -10.35 -30.27
C GLN A 3 -55.65 -10.14 -29.09
N ALA A 4 -55.65 -8.95 -28.49
CA ALA A 4 -55.33 -8.72 -27.07
C ALA A 4 -56.57 -8.05 -26.42
N PRO A 5 -56.71 -8.00 -25.09
CA PRO A 5 -56.33 -6.74 -24.44
C PRO A 5 -55.82 -6.84 -22.99
N ALA A 6 -54.99 -5.87 -22.60
CA ALA A 6 -54.85 -5.41 -21.20
C ALA A 6 -55.89 -4.27 -20.95
N PRO A 7 -56.15 -3.74 -19.72
CA PRO A 7 -55.15 -2.96 -18.98
C PRO A 7 -55.31 -2.97 -17.43
N GLY A 8 -54.58 -2.08 -16.73
CA GLY A 8 -54.72 -1.80 -15.28
C GLY A 8 -53.58 -2.42 -14.46
N VAL A 9 -52.40 -1.81 -14.27
CA VAL A 9 -52.07 -0.39 -14.06
C VAL A 9 -52.76 0.20 -12.83
N LYS A 10 -52.07 0.11 -11.69
CA LYS A 10 -52.11 1.15 -10.65
C LYS A 10 -50.68 1.58 -10.33
N ILE A 11 -50.46 2.90 -10.45
CA ILE A 11 -49.16 3.57 -10.39
C ILE A 11 -48.93 4.20 -9.02
N ALA A 12 -47.81 3.86 -8.41
CA ALA A 12 -47.14 4.62 -7.34
C ALA A 12 -45.64 4.29 -7.49
N ASN A 13 -44.80 5.11 -8.14
CA ASN A 13 -44.46 6.52 -7.95
C ASN A 13 -43.51 6.75 -6.74
N ALA A 14 -42.45 7.53 -7.00
CA ALA A 14 -41.25 7.71 -6.18
C ALA A 14 -40.41 6.42 -5.96
N LEU A 15 -39.07 6.45 -5.86
CA LEU A 15 -38.14 7.59 -5.92
C LEU A 15 -36.91 7.26 -6.78
N ARG A 16 -36.35 8.27 -7.47
CA ARG A 16 -35.18 8.18 -8.35
C ARG A 16 -33.89 8.44 -7.56
N ALA A 17 -32.96 7.47 -7.50
CA ALA A 17 -31.53 7.71 -7.22
C ALA A 17 -30.65 6.55 -7.73
N GLN A 18 -29.39 6.84 -8.05
CA GLN A 18 -28.43 5.98 -8.75
C GLN A 18 -27.80 4.88 -7.86
N PRO A 19 -27.26 3.79 -8.45
CA PRO A 19 -26.46 2.80 -7.71
C PRO A 19 -25.11 3.41 -7.33
N GLN A 20 -24.95 3.80 -6.06
CA GLN A 20 -23.69 4.38 -5.59
C GLN A 20 -22.62 3.32 -5.36
N LEU A 21 -21.48 3.56 -6.01
CA LEU A 21 -20.28 2.73 -6.01
C LEU A 21 -19.61 2.73 -4.63
N THR A 22 -20.07 1.88 -3.71
CA THR A 22 -19.45 1.71 -2.38
C THR A 22 -18.12 0.98 -2.50
N SER A 23 -17.08 1.72 -2.87
CA SER A 23 -15.68 1.30 -2.80
C SER A 23 -15.36 0.65 -1.45
N HIS A 24 -14.64 -0.46 -1.48
CA HIS A 24 -14.03 -1.08 -0.30
C HIS A 24 -12.81 -0.25 0.14
N TYR A 25 -13.08 0.92 0.72
CA TYR A 25 -12.07 1.62 1.52
C TYR A 25 -11.87 0.87 2.84
N PRO A 26 -10.61 0.62 3.27
CA PRO A 26 -10.34 0.10 4.61
C PRO A 26 -10.84 1.08 5.67
N ALA A 27 -11.22 0.57 6.84
CA ALA A 27 -11.86 1.33 7.92
C ALA A 27 -10.89 2.26 8.68
N CYS A 28 -10.32 3.24 7.98
CA CYS A 28 -9.19 4.06 8.41
C CYS A 28 -9.44 5.58 8.22
N ILE A 29 -10.70 6.02 8.25
CA ILE A 29 -11.10 7.44 8.09
C ILE A 29 -12.27 7.78 9.04
N LYS A 30 -12.18 7.39 10.31
CA LYS A 30 -13.23 7.67 11.33
C LYS A 30 -12.68 8.26 12.64
N GLU A 31 -11.37 8.38 12.76
CA GLU A 31 -10.70 8.94 13.94
C GLU A 31 -10.14 10.35 13.65
N ASP A 32 -9.79 10.61 12.38
CA ASP A 32 -9.21 11.87 11.88
C ASP A 32 -10.11 13.09 12.08
N MET A 33 -11.44 12.91 12.10
CA MET A 33 -12.37 14.02 12.36
C MET A 33 -12.16 14.62 13.77
N ARG A 34 -11.67 13.84 14.74
CA ARG A 34 -11.27 14.37 16.06
C ARG A 34 -9.94 15.11 15.99
N ILE A 35 -9.01 14.67 15.15
CA ILE A 35 -7.70 15.32 14.95
C ILE A 35 -7.89 16.68 14.25
N VAL A 36 -8.70 16.74 13.20
CA VAL A 36 -9.06 17.99 12.50
C VAL A 36 -9.81 18.94 13.42
N LEU A 37 -10.77 18.46 14.22
CA LEU A 37 -11.50 19.28 15.19
C LEU A 37 -10.59 19.82 16.31
N ALA A 38 -9.62 19.04 16.78
CA ALA A 38 -8.64 19.47 17.78
C ALA A 38 -7.69 20.55 17.23
N LEU A 39 -7.23 20.41 15.98
CA LEU A 39 -6.38 21.40 15.31
C LEU A 39 -7.10 22.73 15.06
N LEU A 40 -8.40 22.71 14.80
CA LEU A 40 -9.18 23.94 14.51
C LEU A 40 -9.47 24.77 15.78
N LEU A 41 -9.32 24.19 16.97
CA LEU A 41 -9.53 24.87 18.26
C LEU A 41 -8.25 25.53 18.84
N ILE A 42 -7.11 25.48 18.13
CA ILE A 42 -5.83 26.09 18.56
C ILE A 42 -5.65 27.52 17.99
N LEU A 43 -6.73 28.19 17.59
CA LEU A 43 -6.75 29.59 17.18
C LEU A 43 -7.68 30.42 18.07
N PRO A 44 -7.15 30.93 19.20
CA PRO A 44 -7.30 32.36 19.45
C PRO A 44 -6.00 33.05 19.91
N PHE A 45 -6.03 34.39 19.90
CA PHE A 45 -4.99 35.31 20.40
C PHE A 45 -3.63 35.37 19.68
N VAL A 46 -3.69 35.94 18.47
CA VAL A 46 -2.67 36.94 18.09
C VAL A 46 -2.87 38.18 18.98
N ALA A 47 -2.06 38.33 20.03
CA ALA A 47 -1.59 39.62 20.58
C ALA A 47 -0.83 39.45 21.91
N CYS A 48 0.52 39.44 21.87
CA CYS A 48 1.35 39.99 22.95
C CYS A 48 2.79 40.16 22.46
N ASN A 49 3.21 41.41 22.21
CA ASN A 49 4.60 41.73 21.89
C ASN A 49 5.38 41.88 23.21
N GLN A 50 6.24 40.92 23.55
CA GLN A 50 7.11 41.02 24.72
C GLN A 50 8.53 40.58 24.34
N PRO A 51 9.55 41.47 24.42
CA PRO A 51 10.93 41.12 24.06
C PRO A 51 11.50 40.04 24.98
N GLN A 52 11.72 38.84 24.46
CA GLN A 52 12.35 37.75 25.21
C GLN A 52 13.87 37.82 25.07
N SER A 53 14.61 37.71 26.19
CA SER A 53 16.08 37.62 26.17
C SER A 53 16.54 36.39 25.38
N PRO A 54 17.63 36.46 24.58
CA PRO A 54 18.10 35.35 23.74
C PRO A 54 18.35 34.04 24.49
N ASP A 55 18.71 34.09 25.78
CA ASP A 55 19.20 32.94 26.53
C ASP A 55 18.10 31.89 26.80
N GLN A 56 16.87 32.35 27.12
CA GLN A 56 15.73 31.46 27.37
C GLN A 56 15.29 30.67 26.11
N ILE A 57 15.65 31.14 24.92
CA ILE A 57 15.38 30.42 23.67
C ILE A 57 16.28 29.19 23.59
N ARG A 58 17.58 29.35 23.88
CA ARG A 58 18.60 28.29 23.77
C ARG A 58 18.30 27.13 24.73
N GLU A 59 17.90 27.42 25.96
CA GLU A 59 17.54 26.43 26.99
C GLU A 59 16.32 25.58 26.59
N LYS A 60 15.26 26.23 26.08
CA LYS A 60 14.01 25.55 25.69
C LYS A 60 14.19 24.77 24.38
N THR A 61 14.96 25.29 23.42
CA THR A 61 15.33 24.55 22.19
C THR A 61 16.16 23.30 22.50
N ALA A 62 17.06 23.34 23.48
CA ALA A 62 17.88 22.18 23.86
C ALA A 62 17.03 21.00 24.35
N ASN A 63 16.09 21.24 25.27
CA ASN A 63 15.20 20.20 25.79
C ASN A 63 14.22 19.66 24.72
N ALA A 64 13.64 20.53 23.90
CA ALA A 64 12.76 20.10 22.81
C ALA A 64 13.49 19.22 21.77
N THR A 65 14.77 19.53 21.50
CA THR A 65 15.61 18.78 20.55
C THR A 65 16.01 17.40 21.07
N ALA A 66 16.06 17.20 22.40
CA ALA A 66 16.41 15.91 22.99
C ALA A 66 15.31 14.84 22.77
N ALA A 67 14.03 15.21 22.94
CA ALA A 67 12.91 14.30 22.77
C ALA A 67 12.77 13.79 21.31
N VAL A 68 12.73 14.73 20.35
CA VAL A 68 12.55 14.42 18.91
C VAL A 68 13.64 13.49 18.35
N LYS A 69 14.82 13.44 18.99
CA LYS A 69 15.95 12.62 18.58
C LYS A 69 15.77 11.11 18.87
N ALA A 70 14.82 10.74 19.74
CA ALA A 70 14.43 9.35 19.94
C ALA A 70 13.41 8.91 18.87
N ASP A 71 12.33 9.68 18.70
CA ASP A 71 11.22 9.34 17.79
C ASP A 71 11.65 9.28 16.32
N THR A 72 12.55 10.18 15.90
CA THR A 72 13.11 10.17 14.54
C THR A 72 13.87 8.88 14.21
N LYS A 73 14.47 8.19 15.20
CA LYS A 73 15.07 6.86 14.97
C LYS A 73 14.01 5.78 14.78
N ALA A 74 12.96 5.77 15.63
CA ALA A 74 11.87 4.80 15.51
C ALA A 74 11.13 4.94 14.17
N VAL A 75 10.88 6.17 13.72
CA VAL A 75 10.28 6.46 12.40
C VAL A 75 11.22 6.05 11.26
N ALA A 76 12.52 6.32 11.34
CA ALA A 76 13.48 5.95 10.32
C ALA A 76 13.68 4.42 10.18
N ASP A 77 13.69 3.69 11.30
CA ASP A 77 13.79 2.23 11.29
C ASP A 77 12.47 1.59 10.82
N GLY A 78 11.32 2.07 11.28
CA GLY A 78 10.01 1.63 10.77
C GLY A 78 9.83 1.87 9.26
N LEU A 79 10.32 3.00 8.74
CA LEU A 79 10.31 3.28 7.30
C LEU A 79 11.26 2.36 6.53
N LYS A 80 12.45 2.04 7.07
CA LYS A 80 13.35 1.02 6.48
C LYS A 80 12.71 -0.36 6.48
N GLU A 81 11.99 -0.73 7.53
CA GLU A 81 11.29 -2.01 7.62
C GLU A 81 10.07 -2.09 6.69
N GLY A 82 9.46 -0.95 6.33
CA GLY A 82 8.39 -0.89 5.32
C GLY A 82 8.91 -0.92 3.88
N LEU A 83 10.00 -0.19 3.58
CA LEU A 83 10.52 -0.04 2.21
C LEU A 83 11.56 -1.12 1.82
N GLY A 84 12.38 -1.58 2.77
CA GLY A 84 13.51 -2.48 2.52
C GLY A 84 13.17 -3.93 2.20
N LYS A 85 11.88 -4.29 2.11
CA LYS A 85 11.39 -5.66 1.85
C LYS A 85 10.92 -5.87 0.40
N ASN A 86 11.13 -4.89 -0.47
CA ASN A 86 10.74 -4.90 -1.89
C ASN A 86 11.93 -5.12 -2.85
N THR A 87 12.99 -5.80 -2.40
CA THR A 87 14.10 -6.22 -3.26
C THR A 87 13.63 -7.33 -4.21
N SER A 88 13.33 -6.98 -5.46
CA SER A 88 12.87 -7.94 -6.47
C SER A 88 13.93 -9.01 -6.77
N VAL A 89 13.53 -10.28 -6.69
CA VAL A 89 14.41 -11.44 -6.87
C VAL A 89 14.74 -11.63 -8.36
N ASN A 90 16.03 -11.60 -8.73
CA ASN A 90 16.43 -11.86 -10.12
C ASN A 90 16.37 -13.36 -10.43
N ILE A 91 15.40 -13.79 -11.24
CA ILE A 91 15.14 -15.21 -11.51
C ILE A 91 16.31 -15.94 -12.18
N ASN A 92 17.24 -15.20 -12.81
CA ASN A 92 18.45 -15.72 -13.44
C ASN A 92 19.59 -16.01 -12.44
N SER A 93 19.76 -15.19 -11.40
CA SER A 93 20.91 -15.27 -10.48
C SER A 93 20.56 -15.70 -9.05
N ALA A 94 19.27 -15.72 -8.68
CA ALA A 94 18.82 -16.02 -7.32
C ALA A 94 19.22 -17.42 -6.84
N THR A 95 19.45 -17.57 -5.53
CA THR A 95 19.60 -18.88 -4.89
C THR A 95 18.25 -19.59 -4.74
N LYS A 96 18.27 -20.88 -4.39
CA LYS A 96 17.06 -21.65 -4.08
C LYS A 96 16.26 -21.02 -2.93
N ASP A 97 16.95 -20.59 -1.88
CA ASP A 97 16.36 -19.92 -0.71
C ASP A 97 15.73 -18.56 -1.06
N GLU A 98 16.28 -17.84 -2.04
CA GLU A 98 15.71 -16.57 -2.51
C GLU A 98 14.45 -16.78 -3.34
N LEU A 99 14.40 -17.83 -4.16
CA LEU A 99 13.18 -18.23 -4.85
C LEU A 99 12.10 -18.70 -3.87
N MET A 100 12.45 -19.46 -2.82
CA MET A 100 11.51 -19.95 -1.81
C MET A 100 10.97 -18.85 -0.87
N LYS A 101 11.53 -17.63 -0.89
CA LYS A 101 10.94 -16.45 -0.23
C LYS A 101 9.77 -15.83 -1.01
N LEU A 102 9.55 -16.24 -2.26
CA LEU A 102 8.44 -15.77 -3.08
C LEU A 102 7.13 -16.50 -2.70
N PRO A 103 5.99 -15.79 -2.62
CA PRO A 103 4.71 -16.40 -2.25
C PRO A 103 4.33 -17.52 -3.23
N GLY A 104 4.01 -18.70 -2.71
CA GLY A 104 3.62 -19.87 -3.50
C GLY A 104 4.76 -20.68 -4.14
N VAL A 105 6.02 -20.24 -4.03
CA VAL A 105 7.18 -21.01 -4.53
C VAL A 105 7.62 -22.05 -3.51
N THR A 106 7.45 -23.32 -3.87
CA THR A 106 7.95 -24.47 -3.11
C THR A 106 9.34 -24.88 -3.58
N ASP A 107 10.02 -25.72 -2.80
CA ASP A 107 11.31 -26.34 -3.12
C ASP A 107 11.37 -26.87 -4.58
N ALA A 108 10.41 -27.70 -4.98
CA ALA A 108 10.30 -28.25 -6.33
C ALA A 108 9.91 -27.22 -7.42
N ARG A 109 9.30 -26.07 -7.06
CA ARG A 109 9.13 -24.94 -8.00
C ARG A 109 10.45 -24.18 -8.17
N ALA A 110 11.22 -23.97 -7.10
CA ALA A 110 12.52 -23.32 -7.16
C ALA A 110 13.52 -24.12 -8.01
N ASP A 111 13.58 -25.44 -7.87
CA ASP A 111 14.42 -26.30 -8.71
C ASP A 111 14.03 -26.23 -10.20
N ARG A 112 12.72 -26.23 -10.51
CA ARG A 112 12.22 -26.05 -11.88
C ARG A 112 12.57 -24.67 -12.45
N ILE A 113 12.56 -23.62 -11.62
CA ILE A 113 13.00 -22.28 -12.01
C ILE A 113 14.51 -22.27 -12.29
N MET A 114 15.32 -22.91 -11.45
CA MET A 114 16.77 -23.00 -11.64
C MET A 114 17.15 -23.81 -12.89
N ALA A 115 16.49 -24.94 -13.14
CA ALA A 115 16.79 -25.85 -14.25
C ALA A 115 16.46 -25.27 -15.65
N ALA A 116 15.55 -24.30 -15.74
CA ALA A 116 15.13 -23.68 -17.01
C ALA A 116 15.71 -22.28 -17.27
N ARG A 117 16.75 -21.89 -16.50
CA ARG A 117 17.59 -20.71 -16.75
C ARG A 117 18.41 -20.87 -18.05
N PRO A 118 18.78 -19.77 -18.73
CA PRO A 118 18.43 -18.37 -18.45
C PRO A 118 17.04 -17.98 -18.99
N TYR A 119 16.52 -16.86 -18.52
CA TYR A 119 15.30 -16.20 -18.99
C TYR A 119 15.64 -14.78 -19.46
N ASP A 120 15.10 -14.34 -20.59
CA ASP A 120 15.20 -12.98 -21.10
C ASP A 120 14.05 -12.08 -20.61
N THR A 121 12.86 -12.65 -20.36
CA THR A 121 11.77 -11.96 -19.64
C THR A 121 11.18 -12.79 -18.50
N THR A 122 10.43 -12.16 -17.59
CA THR A 122 9.76 -12.87 -16.49
C THR A 122 8.60 -13.73 -16.98
N ASP A 123 7.92 -13.36 -18.07
CA ASP A 123 6.78 -14.09 -18.64
C ASP A 123 7.18 -15.46 -19.20
N GLU A 124 8.47 -15.67 -19.50
CA GLU A 124 8.99 -16.98 -19.89
C GLU A 124 8.76 -18.06 -18.83
N LEU A 125 8.59 -17.70 -17.56
CA LEU A 125 8.18 -18.66 -16.52
C LEU A 125 6.87 -19.36 -16.88
N VAL A 126 5.94 -18.66 -17.53
CA VAL A 126 4.68 -19.23 -18.04
C VAL A 126 4.90 -19.90 -19.41
N SER A 127 5.61 -19.26 -20.33
CA SER A 127 5.83 -19.79 -21.69
C SER A 127 6.63 -21.11 -21.71
N LYS A 128 7.65 -21.24 -20.86
CA LYS A 128 8.42 -22.48 -20.63
C LYS A 128 7.71 -23.47 -19.70
N LYS A 129 6.49 -23.15 -19.22
CA LYS A 129 5.66 -23.99 -18.32
C LYS A 129 6.36 -24.30 -16.99
N VAL A 130 7.17 -23.37 -16.51
CA VAL A 130 7.86 -23.41 -15.20
C VAL A 130 6.89 -23.02 -14.08
N LEU A 131 5.92 -22.13 -14.36
CA LEU A 131 4.82 -21.78 -13.47
C LEU A 131 3.50 -21.77 -14.23
N THR A 132 2.39 -21.97 -13.53
CA THR A 132 1.07 -21.63 -14.10
C THR A 132 0.86 -20.11 -14.08
N LYS A 133 -0.08 -19.58 -14.89
CA LYS A 133 -0.33 -18.12 -14.91
C LYS A 133 -0.71 -17.58 -13.52
N GLY A 134 -1.56 -18.31 -12.78
CA GLY A 134 -1.96 -17.89 -11.42
C GLY A 134 -0.81 -17.87 -10.41
N GLU A 135 0.17 -18.77 -10.55
CA GLU A 135 1.41 -18.74 -9.75
C GLU A 135 2.31 -17.55 -10.14
N TYR A 136 2.42 -17.29 -11.44
CA TYR A 136 3.18 -16.14 -11.95
C TYR A 136 2.59 -14.80 -11.48
N ASP A 137 1.27 -14.64 -11.57
CA ASP A 137 0.55 -13.43 -11.16
C ASP A 137 0.76 -13.09 -9.66
N GLN A 138 1.01 -14.10 -8.80
CA GLN A 138 1.34 -13.92 -7.38
C GLN A 138 2.76 -13.40 -7.14
N ILE A 139 3.71 -13.73 -8.01
CA ILE A 139 5.14 -13.40 -7.82
C ILE A 139 5.64 -12.27 -8.73
N ALA A 140 4.94 -11.94 -9.83
CA ALA A 140 5.39 -11.01 -10.87
C ALA A 140 5.90 -9.67 -10.31
N ASN A 141 5.19 -9.09 -9.34
CA ASN A 141 5.56 -7.82 -8.67
C ASN A 141 6.80 -7.92 -7.74
N ARG A 142 7.40 -9.12 -7.58
CA ARG A 142 8.53 -9.42 -6.69
C ARG A 142 9.73 -10.04 -7.41
N ILE A 143 9.70 -10.14 -8.74
CA ILE A 143 10.75 -10.76 -9.54
C ILE A 143 11.26 -9.85 -10.66
N THR A 144 12.46 -10.13 -11.15
CA THR A 144 13.02 -9.54 -12.37
C THR A 144 13.75 -10.60 -13.18
N ALA A 145 13.86 -10.41 -14.50
CA ALA A 145 14.70 -11.21 -15.38
C ALA A 145 15.86 -10.33 -15.88
N LYS A 146 16.86 -10.08 -15.04
CA LYS A 146 18.05 -9.33 -15.44
C LYS A 146 19.09 -10.28 -16.03
N LYS A 147 19.54 -9.98 -17.25
CA LYS A 147 20.71 -10.61 -17.88
C LYS A 147 21.99 -10.05 -17.24
N MET A 148 22.99 -10.91 -17.09
CA MET A 148 24.29 -10.66 -16.45
C MET A 148 25.41 -10.75 -17.46
#